data_AF-A0A1H0RJQ2-F1
#
_entry.id   AF-A0A1H0RJQ2-F1
#
_cell.length_a   1.000
_cell.length_b   1.000
_cell.length_c   1.000
_cell.angle_alpha   90.00
_cell.angle_beta   90.00
_cell.angle_gamma   90.00
#
_symmetry.space_group_name_H-M   'P 1'
#
loop_
_entity.id
_entity.type
_entity.pdbx_description
1 polymer ?
#
loop_
_entity_poly.entity_id
_entity_poly.type
_entity_poly.pdbx_seq_one_letter_code
_entity_poly.pdbx_strand_id
1 'polypeptide(L)'
;MRRTGSRRQAGRFPIPSAEGEAVAVGATEPVNADGTRLHGNPQPVSRNTVTTGISLAAGLLLLAGCSSGGQTGQAAQDTTETGTSSSTSSDAGVSLPERTAPAKSLDLADPCTIITQQQATKLGVNQPTEARTSNGKEGCDYQKGKAGSDNGWVMFAAADPNRTTQEFADKRPSGKITEVADYPAYQVENYHGCLLAVDVTASGSLFINGVTRLQTRPEACSVATEFAETAVENLPNT
;
A
#
# COMPACT_ATOMS: atom_id res chain seq x y z
N MET A 1 -71.77 3.34 -10.98
CA MET A 1 -71.67 4.54 -11.84
C MET A 1 -70.24 4.67 -12.33
N ARG A 2 -70.06 4.71 -13.66
CA ARG A 2 -68.80 4.88 -14.38
C ARG A 2 -68.33 6.34 -14.32
N ARG A 3 -67.04 6.61 -14.16
CA ARG A 3 -66.34 7.69 -14.90
C ARG A 3 -64.90 7.27 -15.23
N THR A 4 -64.72 7.05 -16.51
CA THR A 4 -63.49 6.98 -17.31
C THR A 4 -62.96 8.37 -17.64
N GLY A 5 -61.65 8.47 -17.88
CA GLY A 5 -61.03 9.48 -18.76
C GLY A 5 -59.75 10.08 -18.17
N SER A 6 -58.74 10.51 -18.93
CA SER A 6 -58.39 10.35 -20.33
C SER A 6 -57.02 11.03 -20.52
N ARG A 7 -56.04 10.28 -21.05
CA ARG A 7 -55.06 10.63 -22.09
C ARG A 7 -54.63 12.12 -22.25
N ARG A 8 -53.31 12.39 -22.16
CA ARG A 8 -52.57 13.20 -23.16
C ARG A 8 -51.13 12.69 -23.35
N GLN A 9 -50.85 12.33 -24.60
CA GLN A 9 -49.52 12.19 -25.21
C GLN A 9 -49.10 13.54 -25.83
N ALA A 10 -47.80 13.61 -26.17
CA ALA A 10 -47.09 14.50 -27.11
C ALA A 10 -46.05 15.41 -26.39
N GLY A 11 -44.80 15.55 -26.85
CA GLY A 11 -44.28 15.24 -28.17
C GLY A 11 -42.77 14.97 -28.21
N ARG A 12 -42.39 14.30 -29.30
CA ARG A 12 -41.04 14.25 -29.86
C ARG A 12 -40.64 15.65 -30.35
N PHE A 13 -39.38 16.03 -30.14
CA PHE A 13 -38.65 16.90 -31.04
C PHE A 13 -37.29 16.26 -31.39
N PRO A 14 -36.94 16.15 -32.69
CA PRO A 14 -35.63 15.70 -33.16
C PRO A 14 -34.64 16.87 -33.38
N ILE A 15 -33.36 16.59 -33.08
CA ILE A 15 -32.07 16.94 -33.73
C ILE A 15 -31.83 18.39 -34.22
N PRO A 16 -30.61 18.95 -34.04
CA PRO A 16 -29.67 18.94 -35.16
C PRO A 16 -28.24 18.49 -34.80
N SER A 17 -27.67 17.71 -35.73
CA SER A 17 -26.24 17.48 -35.91
C SER A 17 -25.52 18.82 -36.07
N ALA A 18 -24.36 18.94 -35.42
CA ALA A 18 -23.33 19.86 -35.83
C ALA A 18 -22.04 19.06 -36.01
N GLU A 19 -21.75 18.78 -37.26
CA GLU A 19 -20.43 18.41 -37.75
C GLU A 19 -19.49 19.59 -37.45
N GLY A 20 -18.38 19.29 -36.78
CA GLY A 20 -17.29 20.21 -36.50
C GLY A 20 -15.99 19.52 -36.90
N GLU A 21 -15.64 19.67 -38.16
CA GLU A 21 -14.40 19.24 -38.77
C GLU A 21 -13.19 20.00 -38.18
N ALA A 22 -12.03 19.37 -38.28
CA ALA A 22 -10.80 19.57 -37.54
C ALA A 22 -10.17 20.98 -37.57
N VAL A 23 -9.46 21.32 -36.49
CA VAL A 23 -8.14 21.98 -36.59
C VAL A 23 -7.23 21.45 -35.48
N ALA A 24 -6.18 20.71 -35.88
CA ALA A 24 -5.02 20.46 -35.05
C ALA A 24 -4.28 21.79 -34.83
N VAL A 25 -4.43 22.37 -33.64
CA VAL A 25 -3.62 23.53 -33.23
C VAL A 25 -2.33 22.97 -32.61
N GLY A 26 -1.27 23.03 -33.40
CA GLY A 26 0.09 22.76 -32.93
C GLY A 26 0.43 23.64 -31.73
N ALA A 27 1.11 23.04 -30.76
CA ALA A 27 1.70 23.72 -29.63
C ALA A 27 2.68 24.79 -30.13
N THR A 28 2.31 26.06 -30.03
CA THR A 28 3.24 27.19 -30.14
C THR A 28 3.84 27.46 -28.76
N GLU A 29 5.14 27.24 -28.65
CA GLU A 29 5.97 27.65 -27.51
C GLU A 29 5.90 29.18 -27.30
N PRO A 30 5.92 29.67 -26.05
CA PRO A 30 5.94 31.10 -25.77
C PRO A 30 7.27 31.73 -26.24
N VAL A 31 7.18 32.85 -26.96
CA VAL A 31 8.32 33.65 -27.45
C VAL A 31 8.25 35.04 -26.81
N ASN A 32 9.38 35.56 -26.33
CA ASN A 32 9.49 36.93 -25.79
C ASN A 32 9.41 38.00 -26.90
N ALA A 33 9.06 39.22 -26.53
CA ALA A 33 8.80 40.37 -27.43
C ALA A 33 10.00 40.85 -28.28
N ASP A 34 11.17 40.22 -28.17
CA ASP A 34 12.38 40.52 -28.95
C ASP A 34 12.75 39.41 -29.95
N GLY A 35 11.83 38.48 -30.23
CA GLY A 35 11.95 37.53 -31.36
C GLY A 35 13.02 36.44 -31.24
N THR A 36 13.74 36.32 -30.13
CA THR A 36 14.70 35.22 -29.91
C THR A 36 14.01 33.93 -29.47
N ARG A 37 14.19 32.84 -30.25
CA ARG A 37 13.86 31.46 -29.84
C ARG A 37 14.81 30.98 -28.75
N LEU A 38 14.32 30.29 -27.72
CA LEU A 38 15.13 29.55 -26.75
C LEU A 38 15.69 28.25 -27.37
N HIS A 39 16.50 28.37 -28.43
CA HIS A 39 17.44 27.32 -28.82
C HIS A 39 18.83 27.71 -28.32
N GLY A 40 19.09 27.36 -27.06
CA GLY A 40 20.45 27.23 -26.59
C GLY A 40 21.07 25.99 -27.24
N ASN A 41 22.05 26.21 -28.12
CA ASN A 41 22.95 25.19 -28.64
C ASN A 41 23.54 24.32 -27.50
N PRO A 42 23.93 23.07 -27.78
CA PRO A 42 24.37 22.11 -26.78
C PRO A 42 25.54 22.67 -25.99
N GLN A 43 25.36 22.76 -24.68
CA GLN A 43 26.46 22.99 -23.75
C GLN A 43 27.44 21.82 -23.85
N PRO A 44 28.76 22.08 -23.90
CA PRO A 44 29.78 21.05 -23.97
C PRO A 44 29.67 20.10 -22.77
N VAL A 45 29.75 18.80 -23.08
CA VAL A 45 29.87 17.70 -22.11
C VAL A 45 31.05 18.00 -21.18
N SER A 46 30.77 18.40 -19.94
CA SER A 46 31.80 18.46 -18.90
C SER A 46 32.14 17.04 -18.49
N ARG A 47 33.12 16.46 -19.19
CA ARG A 47 33.83 15.26 -18.76
C ARG A 47 34.60 15.59 -17.48
N ASN A 48 33.97 15.40 -16.33
CA ASN A 48 34.70 15.33 -15.07
C ASN A 48 35.40 13.97 -15.02
N THR A 49 36.58 13.95 -15.64
CA THR A 49 37.58 12.89 -15.47
C THR A 49 38.23 13.13 -14.11
N VAL A 50 37.71 12.47 -13.06
CA VAL A 50 38.42 12.39 -11.78
C VAL A 50 39.19 11.09 -11.77
N THR A 51 40.48 11.25 -12.03
CA THR A 51 41.54 10.26 -11.98
C THR A 51 41.85 9.88 -10.53
N THR A 52 42.13 8.58 -10.33
CA THR A 52 42.97 7.97 -9.26
C THR A 52 42.51 7.99 -7.80
N GLY A 53 42.32 6.78 -7.28
CA GLY A 53 42.34 6.46 -5.85
C GLY A 53 42.28 4.94 -5.64
N ILE A 54 43.38 4.23 -5.91
CA ILE A 54 43.54 2.82 -5.56
C ILE A 54 43.76 2.72 -4.05
N SER A 55 42.81 2.13 -3.34
CA SER A 55 43.00 1.68 -1.95
C SER A 55 42.87 0.17 -1.89
N LEU A 56 44.02 -0.51 -2.04
CA LEU A 56 44.21 -1.91 -1.69
C LEU A 56 44.42 -1.98 -0.17
N ALA A 57 43.38 -2.36 0.58
CA ALA A 57 43.53 -2.79 1.97
C ALA A 57 43.22 -4.29 2.04
N ALA A 58 44.28 -5.08 1.92
CA ALA A 58 44.27 -6.49 2.27
C ALA A 58 44.23 -6.60 3.80
N GLY A 59 43.19 -7.24 4.33
CA GLY A 59 43.03 -7.55 5.75
C GLY A 59 42.64 -9.01 5.92
N LEU A 60 43.60 -9.91 5.70
CA LEU A 60 43.53 -11.30 6.11
C LEU A 60 43.78 -11.37 7.62
N LEU A 61 42.76 -11.72 8.42
CA LEU A 61 42.96 -12.30 9.74
C LEU A 61 42.18 -13.62 9.81
N LEU A 62 42.97 -14.69 9.71
CA LEU A 62 42.63 -16.05 10.09
C LEU A 62 42.65 -16.14 11.62
N LEU A 63 41.54 -16.55 12.23
CA LEU A 63 41.54 -17.17 13.57
C LEU A 63 40.66 -18.42 13.50
N ALA A 64 41.34 -19.54 13.31
CA ALA A 64 40.86 -20.89 13.57
C ALA A 64 41.04 -21.25 15.05
N GLY A 65 40.23 -22.19 15.55
CA GLY A 65 40.35 -22.85 16.86
C GLY A 65 39.25 -22.45 17.84
N CYS A 66 38.57 -23.32 18.59
CA CYS A 66 38.73 -24.74 18.94
C CYS A 66 37.32 -25.34 19.03
N SER A 67 37.01 -26.49 18.44
CA SER A 67 37.36 -27.83 18.90
C SER A 67 36.92 -28.15 20.34
N SER A 68 35.96 -29.07 20.42
CA SER A 68 35.86 -30.19 21.37
C SER A 68 35.83 -29.89 22.87
N GLY A 69 34.66 -30.13 23.46
CA GLY A 69 34.48 -30.38 24.90
C GLY A 69 33.25 -31.24 25.15
N GLY A 70 33.24 -32.47 24.63
CA GLY A 70 32.31 -33.49 25.10
C GLY A 70 32.70 -33.90 26.51
N GLN A 71 31.76 -33.77 27.45
CA GLN A 71 31.89 -34.34 28.79
C GLN A 71 30.71 -35.29 29.02
N THR A 72 30.97 -36.57 28.74
CA THR A 72 30.27 -37.68 29.38
C THR A 72 30.61 -37.66 30.87
N GLY A 73 29.57 -37.58 31.71
CA GLY A 73 29.67 -37.58 33.16
C GLY A 73 28.29 -37.85 33.77
N GLN A 74 27.90 -39.11 33.71
CA GLN A 74 26.66 -39.72 34.21
C GLN A 74 26.61 -39.72 35.75
N ALA A 75 25.52 -39.23 36.34
CA ALA A 75 24.86 -39.86 37.49
C ALA A 75 23.50 -39.19 37.75
N ALA A 76 22.48 -40.03 37.88
CA ALA A 76 21.09 -39.69 38.10
C ALA A 76 20.86 -39.00 39.46
N GLN A 77 19.92 -38.06 39.47
CA GLN A 77 18.99 -37.94 40.59
C GLN A 77 17.59 -37.65 40.05
N ASP A 78 16.74 -38.64 40.31
CA ASP A 78 15.31 -38.69 40.07
C ASP A 78 14.64 -37.73 41.06
N THR A 79 14.04 -36.65 40.57
CA THR A 79 12.94 -35.96 41.26
C THR A 79 12.00 -35.39 40.22
N THR A 80 10.85 -36.06 40.12
CA THR A 80 9.62 -35.64 39.48
C THR A 80 9.19 -34.25 39.91
N GLU A 81 9.29 -33.26 39.03
CA GLU A 81 8.34 -32.16 38.91
C GLU A 81 8.13 -31.87 37.41
N THR A 82 6.99 -32.28 36.87
CA THR A 82 6.52 -31.87 35.54
C THR A 82 6.11 -30.40 35.61
N GLY A 83 7.10 -29.52 35.69
CA GLY A 83 6.97 -28.13 35.31
C GLY A 83 7.29 -28.04 33.84
N THR A 84 6.27 -27.95 32.98
CA THR A 84 6.42 -27.51 31.59
C THR A 84 7.12 -26.15 31.62
N SER A 85 8.44 -26.17 31.51
CA SER A 85 9.24 -24.99 31.25
C SER A 85 9.00 -24.64 29.80
N SER A 86 7.90 -23.92 29.56
CA SER A 86 7.77 -23.09 28.37
C SER A 86 9.02 -22.21 28.36
N SER A 87 9.96 -22.58 27.50
CA SER A 87 11.06 -21.70 27.16
C SER A 87 10.43 -20.53 26.44
N THR A 88 10.00 -19.51 27.20
CA THR A 88 9.72 -18.20 26.67
C THR A 88 11.06 -17.63 26.27
N SER A 89 11.49 -17.97 25.05
CA SER A 89 12.32 -17.09 24.26
C SER A 89 11.56 -15.77 24.19
N SER A 90 11.90 -14.86 25.10
CA SER A 90 11.44 -13.48 25.07
C SER A 90 12.10 -12.80 23.88
N ASP A 91 11.64 -13.16 22.69
CA ASP A 91 11.78 -12.28 21.53
C ASP A 91 10.96 -11.05 21.88
N ALA A 92 11.59 -9.87 21.83
CA ALA A 92 10.91 -8.59 22.07
C ALA A 92 10.01 -8.23 20.86
N GLY A 93 9.25 -9.20 20.36
CA GLY A 93 8.34 -9.10 19.24
C GLY A 93 7.02 -8.48 19.66
N VAL A 94 6.37 -7.81 18.72
CA VAL A 94 5.00 -7.32 18.91
C VAL A 94 4.09 -8.54 18.95
N SER A 95 3.22 -8.69 19.95
CA SER A 95 2.24 -9.79 19.93
C SER A 95 0.88 -9.25 19.52
N LEU A 96 0.38 -9.66 18.36
CA LEU A 96 -0.97 -9.30 17.92
C LEU A 96 -2.04 -10.13 18.65
N PRO A 97 -3.23 -9.57 18.91
CA PRO A 97 -4.39 -10.34 19.36
C PRO A 97 -4.73 -11.46 18.38
N GLU A 98 -5.28 -12.56 18.88
CA GLU A 98 -5.79 -13.64 18.03
C GLU A 98 -7.02 -13.17 17.24
N ARG A 99 -7.08 -13.48 15.94
CA ARG A 99 -8.26 -13.20 15.12
C ARG A 99 -9.45 -14.05 15.57
N THR A 100 -10.59 -13.40 15.81
CA THR A 100 -11.89 -14.04 16.08
C THR A 100 -12.84 -14.02 14.88
N ALA A 101 -12.64 -13.10 13.94
CA ALA A 101 -13.42 -13.00 12.71
C ALA A 101 -13.11 -14.14 11.71
N PRO A 102 -14.06 -14.51 10.81
CA PRO A 102 -13.83 -15.54 9.79
C PRO A 102 -12.64 -15.22 8.89
N ALA A 103 -11.90 -16.23 8.45
CA ALA A 103 -10.82 -16.01 7.50
C ALA A 103 -11.35 -15.55 6.13
N LYS A 104 -10.56 -14.70 5.46
CA LYS A 104 -10.82 -14.17 4.12
C LYS A 104 -9.89 -14.77 3.09
N SER A 105 -10.38 -14.86 1.86
CA SER A 105 -9.59 -15.26 0.70
C SER A 105 -8.78 -14.06 0.22
N LEU A 106 -7.51 -14.30 -0.07
CA LEU A 106 -6.61 -13.33 -0.70
C LEU A 106 -6.40 -13.63 -2.20
N ASP A 107 -7.09 -14.65 -2.73
CA ASP A 107 -7.05 -15.00 -4.15
C ASP A 107 -8.02 -14.10 -4.94
N LEU A 108 -7.47 -13.05 -5.53
CA LEU A 108 -8.20 -12.07 -6.33
C LEU A 108 -7.75 -12.18 -7.78
N ALA A 109 -8.71 -12.43 -8.69
CA ALA A 109 -8.43 -12.47 -10.13
C ALA A 109 -7.99 -11.11 -10.69
N ASP A 110 -8.49 -10.02 -10.10
CA ASP A 110 -8.07 -8.64 -10.40
C ASP A 110 -7.89 -7.87 -9.08
N PRO A 111 -6.67 -7.37 -8.78
CA PRO A 111 -6.40 -6.66 -7.53
C PRO A 111 -7.21 -5.36 -7.37
N CYS A 112 -7.66 -4.74 -8.46
CA CYS A 112 -8.49 -3.53 -8.42
C CYS A 112 -9.97 -3.79 -8.11
N THR A 113 -10.40 -5.05 -8.02
CA THR A 113 -11.77 -5.40 -7.62
C THR A 113 -11.98 -5.42 -6.11
N ILE A 114 -10.90 -5.34 -5.33
CA ILE A 114 -10.98 -5.34 -3.86
C ILE A 114 -11.76 -4.14 -3.29
N ILE A 115 -11.79 -3.02 -4.02
CA ILE A 115 -12.70 -1.90 -3.74
C ILE A 115 -13.34 -1.52 -5.07
N THR A 116 -14.67 -1.62 -5.14
CA THR A 116 -15.40 -1.26 -6.35
C THR A 116 -15.24 0.21 -6.67
N GLN A 117 -15.36 0.59 -7.96
CA GLN A 117 -15.32 2.00 -8.38
C GLN A 117 -16.35 2.86 -7.63
N GLN A 118 -17.53 2.30 -7.31
CA GLN A 118 -18.57 3.01 -6.56
C GLN A 118 -18.12 3.28 -5.11
N GLN A 119 -17.55 2.30 -4.42
CA GLN A 119 -17.00 2.48 -3.07
C GLN A 119 -15.82 3.44 -3.08
N ALA A 120 -14.90 3.30 -4.03
CA ALA A 120 -13.77 4.22 -4.22
C ALA A 120 -14.25 5.68 -4.35
N THR A 121 -15.30 5.90 -5.15
CA THR A 121 -15.88 7.25 -5.31
C THR A 121 -16.48 7.77 -4.00
N LYS A 122 -17.12 6.92 -3.18
CA LYS A 122 -17.62 7.28 -1.85
C LYS A 122 -16.50 7.65 -0.89
N LEU A 123 -15.33 7.01 -1.02
CA LEU A 123 -14.10 7.34 -0.29
C LEU A 123 -13.40 8.60 -0.84
N GLY A 124 -13.95 9.24 -1.87
CA GLY A 124 -13.45 10.50 -2.43
C GLY A 124 -12.37 10.35 -3.50
N VAL A 125 -12.18 9.14 -4.05
CA VAL A 125 -11.37 8.90 -5.24
C VAL A 125 -11.95 9.66 -6.41
N ASN A 126 -11.10 10.41 -7.13
CA ASN A 126 -11.52 11.19 -8.29
C ASN A 126 -10.56 11.07 -9.49
N GLN A 127 -9.58 10.18 -9.39
CA GLN A 127 -8.75 9.73 -10.50
C GLN A 127 -9.14 8.29 -10.87
N PRO A 128 -8.81 7.83 -12.09
CA PRO A 128 -8.90 6.42 -12.44
C PRO A 128 -8.13 5.55 -11.44
N THR A 129 -8.68 4.38 -11.11
CA THR A 129 -7.96 3.38 -10.33
C THR A 129 -6.93 2.69 -11.21
N GLU A 130 -5.76 2.40 -10.65
CA GLU A 130 -4.62 1.90 -11.41
C GLU A 130 -4.04 0.65 -10.76
N ALA A 131 -4.06 -0.48 -11.46
CA ALA A 131 -3.37 -1.68 -11.02
C ALA A 131 -1.86 -1.44 -11.06
N ARG A 132 -1.16 -1.82 -9.99
CA ARG A 132 0.30 -1.68 -9.93
C ARG A 132 0.93 -2.66 -8.95
N THR A 133 2.25 -2.76 -9.04
CA THR A 133 3.06 -3.37 -7.99
C THR A 133 3.62 -2.30 -7.04
N SER A 134 3.49 -2.53 -5.74
CA SER A 134 4.08 -1.68 -4.70
C SER A 134 4.54 -2.55 -3.53
N ASN A 135 5.76 -2.33 -3.03
CA ASN A 135 6.34 -3.15 -1.95
C ASN A 135 6.33 -4.67 -2.24
N GLY A 136 6.49 -5.04 -3.53
CA GLY A 136 6.44 -6.44 -3.99
C GLY A 136 5.05 -7.07 -4.00
N LYS A 137 3.99 -6.26 -4.00
CA LYS A 137 2.58 -6.71 -3.98
C LYS A 137 1.85 -6.18 -5.16
N GLU A 138 1.05 -7.02 -5.78
CA GLU A 138 0.09 -6.60 -6.80
C GLU A 138 -1.15 -6.05 -6.09
N GLY A 139 -1.56 -4.86 -6.49
CA GLY A 139 -2.62 -4.12 -5.83
C GLY A 139 -3.17 -3.03 -6.73
N CYS A 140 -3.93 -2.12 -6.13
CA CYS A 140 -4.56 -1.03 -6.84
C CYS A 140 -4.30 0.31 -6.14
N ASP A 141 -3.95 1.32 -6.92
CA ASP A 141 -3.89 2.71 -6.49
C ASP A 141 -5.26 3.38 -6.62
N TYR A 142 -5.64 4.07 -5.55
CA TYR A 142 -6.82 4.91 -5.43
C TYR A 142 -6.35 6.32 -5.10
N GLN A 143 -6.79 7.32 -5.88
CA GLN A 143 -6.20 8.65 -5.77
C GLN A 143 -7.25 9.75 -5.76
N LYS A 144 -6.95 10.79 -4.97
CA LYS A 144 -7.66 12.06 -5.01
C LYS A 144 -6.70 13.16 -5.45
N GLY A 145 -7.14 13.99 -6.39
CA GLY A 145 -6.39 15.11 -6.92
C GLY A 145 -5.12 14.67 -7.67
N LYS A 146 -4.26 15.65 -7.98
CA LYS A 146 -2.94 15.36 -8.55
C LYS A 146 -1.98 14.94 -7.45
N ALA A 147 -1.11 13.98 -7.74
CA ALA A 147 0.00 13.61 -6.87
C ALA A 147 0.77 14.86 -6.44
N GLY A 148 0.93 15.05 -5.13
CA GLY A 148 1.63 16.21 -4.57
C GLY A 148 0.85 17.53 -4.57
N SER A 149 -0.46 17.54 -4.78
CA SER A 149 -1.28 18.74 -4.53
C SER A 149 -1.65 18.90 -3.05
N ASP A 150 -2.04 20.11 -2.62
CA ASP A 150 -2.39 20.47 -1.22
C ASP A 150 -3.59 19.71 -0.63
N ASN A 151 -4.19 18.84 -1.43
CA ASN A 151 -5.38 18.05 -1.11
C ASN A 151 -5.32 16.64 -1.70
N GLY A 152 -4.16 16.29 -2.27
CA GLY A 152 -3.94 15.03 -2.94
C GLY A 152 -3.52 13.92 -1.99
N TRP A 153 -3.98 12.72 -2.27
CA TRP A 153 -3.52 11.50 -1.61
C TRP A 153 -3.58 10.32 -2.57
N VAL A 154 -2.78 9.31 -2.25
CA VAL A 154 -2.75 7.99 -2.89
C VAL A 154 -2.92 6.95 -1.80
N MET A 155 -3.82 6.00 -2.03
CA MET A 155 -3.98 4.80 -1.23
C MET A 155 -3.72 3.61 -2.12
N PHE A 156 -2.74 2.79 -1.76
CA PHE A 156 -2.49 1.52 -2.40
C PHE A 156 -3.11 0.41 -1.54
N ALA A 157 -3.99 -0.42 -2.10
CA ALA A 157 -4.55 -1.59 -1.43
C ALA A 157 -4.14 -2.89 -2.15
N ALA A 158 -3.73 -3.90 -1.40
CA ALA A 158 -3.29 -5.19 -1.95
C ALA A 158 -3.64 -6.35 -1.02
N ALA A 159 -4.05 -7.47 -1.62
CA ALA A 159 -4.01 -8.77 -0.97
C ALA A 159 -2.56 -9.27 -0.91
N ASP A 160 -2.07 -9.66 0.27
CA ASP A 160 -0.68 -10.09 0.51
C ASP A 160 -0.64 -11.54 0.99
N PRO A 161 -0.72 -12.53 0.09
CA PRO A 161 -0.80 -13.95 0.49
C PRO A 161 0.52 -14.52 1.01
N ASN A 162 1.60 -13.73 0.99
CA ASN A 162 2.97 -14.17 1.29
C ASN A 162 3.53 -13.57 2.59
N ARG A 163 2.73 -12.80 3.33
CA ARG A 163 3.19 -12.15 4.55
C ARG A 163 2.02 -11.86 5.49
N THR A 164 2.16 -12.34 6.72
CA THR A 164 1.17 -12.13 7.79
C THR A 164 1.30 -10.73 8.39
N THR A 165 0.25 -10.30 9.12
CA THR A 165 0.29 -9.06 9.90
C THR A 165 1.35 -9.11 11.00
N GLN A 166 1.57 -10.29 11.59
CA GLN A 166 2.59 -10.53 12.59
C GLN A 166 4.00 -10.28 12.03
N GLU A 167 4.34 -10.86 10.88
CA GLU A 167 5.62 -10.60 10.20
C GLU A 167 5.78 -9.13 9.78
N PHE A 168 4.67 -8.46 9.44
CA PHE A 168 4.69 -7.02 9.15
C PHE A 168 5.02 -6.20 10.41
N ALA A 169 4.46 -6.58 11.56
CA ALA A 169 4.65 -5.92 12.85
C ALA A 169 6.06 -6.16 13.43
N ASP A 170 6.58 -7.38 13.36
CA ASP A 170 7.92 -7.73 13.86
C ASP A 170 9.04 -6.94 13.17
N LYS A 171 8.83 -6.63 11.88
CA LYS A 171 9.77 -5.79 11.10
C LYS A 171 9.64 -4.29 11.40
N ARG A 172 8.64 -3.86 12.19
CA ARG A 172 8.30 -2.46 12.46
C ARG A 172 7.82 -2.29 13.91
N PRO A 173 8.67 -2.53 14.92
CA PRO A 173 8.24 -2.59 16.32
C PRO A 173 7.67 -1.27 16.89
N SER A 174 7.84 -0.15 16.19
CA SER A 174 7.34 1.17 16.59
C SER A 174 5.91 1.47 16.14
N GLY A 175 5.21 0.53 15.51
CA GLY A 175 3.81 0.68 15.11
C GLY A 175 2.83 0.52 16.27
N LYS A 176 1.54 0.54 15.93
CA LYS A 176 0.42 0.43 16.87
C LYS A 176 -0.46 -0.74 16.48
N ILE A 177 -0.82 -1.56 17.45
CA ILE A 177 -1.90 -2.54 17.32
C ILE A 177 -3.22 -1.77 17.25
N THR A 178 -4.10 -2.18 16.35
CA THR A 178 -5.43 -1.62 16.14
C THR A 178 -6.37 -2.71 15.63
N GLU A 179 -7.56 -2.33 15.21
CA GLU A 179 -8.58 -3.22 14.66
C GLU A 179 -9.21 -2.60 13.42
N VAL A 180 -9.56 -3.43 12.43
CA VAL A 180 -10.24 -3.05 11.20
C VAL A 180 -11.37 -4.05 10.97
N ALA A 181 -12.63 -3.61 11.07
CA ALA A 181 -13.80 -4.46 10.87
C ALA A 181 -13.75 -5.80 11.66
N ASP A 182 -13.42 -5.74 12.95
CA ASP A 182 -13.21 -6.88 13.86
C ASP A 182 -11.98 -7.77 13.57
N TYR A 183 -11.10 -7.36 12.66
CA TYR A 183 -9.82 -8.04 12.40
C TYR A 183 -8.67 -7.35 13.12
N PRO A 184 -7.78 -8.09 13.81
CA PRO A 184 -6.54 -7.52 14.33
C PRO A 184 -5.73 -6.85 13.22
N ALA A 185 -5.21 -5.68 13.51
CA ALA A 185 -4.43 -4.91 12.55
C ALA A 185 -3.23 -4.25 13.19
N TYR A 186 -2.25 -3.89 12.36
CA TYR A 186 -1.06 -3.19 12.79
C TYR A 186 -0.77 -2.03 11.86
N GLN A 187 -0.69 -0.82 12.42
CA GLN A 187 -0.45 0.40 11.67
C GLN A 187 0.88 1.03 12.05
N VAL A 188 1.55 1.60 11.05
CA VAL A 188 2.76 2.39 11.20
C VAL A 188 2.51 3.72 10.52
N GLU A 189 2.32 4.74 11.33
CA GLU A 189 2.18 6.11 10.87
C GLU A 189 3.57 6.76 10.80
N ASN A 190 3.81 7.52 9.73
CA ASN A 190 5.00 8.34 9.60
C ASN A 190 4.61 9.72 9.05
N TYR A 191 5.60 10.61 8.98
CA TYR A 191 5.39 11.97 8.50
C TYR A 191 4.84 12.04 7.06
N HIS A 192 4.77 10.97 6.27
CA HIS A 192 4.28 11.04 4.89
C HIS A 192 3.08 10.15 4.61
N GLY A 193 2.59 9.39 5.59
CA GLY A 193 1.62 8.37 5.30
C GLY A 193 1.36 7.36 6.41
N CYS A 194 0.67 6.29 6.02
CA CYS A 194 0.35 5.18 6.88
C CYS A 194 0.57 3.86 6.14
N LEU A 195 1.27 2.93 6.79
CA LEU A 195 1.26 1.52 6.41
C LEU A 195 0.35 0.78 7.37
N LEU A 196 -0.58 -0.01 6.83
CA LEU A 196 -1.54 -0.78 7.61
C LEU A 196 -1.58 -2.20 7.08
N ALA A 197 -1.45 -3.18 7.97
CA ALA A 197 -1.67 -4.59 7.66
C ALA A 197 -2.82 -5.12 8.53
N VAL A 198 -3.72 -5.88 7.92
CA VAL A 198 -4.90 -6.45 8.58
C VAL A 198 -4.83 -7.97 8.49
N ASP A 199 -4.94 -8.64 9.65
CA ASP A 199 -4.85 -10.08 9.79
C ASP A 199 -6.13 -10.78 9.34
N VAL A 200 -6.31 -10.93 8.02
CA VAL A 200 -7.53 -11.52 7.45
C VAL A 200 -7.43 -13.01 7.17
N THR A 201 -6.22 -13.60 7.17
CA THR A 201 -6.00 -15.05 7.05
C THR A 201 -4.70 -15.48 7.73
N ALA A 202 -4.56 -16.77 8.09
CA ALA A 202 -3.38 -17.25 8.81
C ALA A 202 -2.07 -17.18 8.01
N SER A 203 -2.15 -17.18 6.67
CA SER A 203 -0.98 -17.19 5.77
C SER A 203 -0.62 -15.83 5.19
N GLY A 204 -1.43 -14.80 5.41
CA GLY A 204 -1.33 -13.55 4.66
C GLY A 204 -2.07 -12.40 5.32
N SER A 205 -2.05 -11.24 4.68
CA SER A 205 -2.70 -10.04 5.18
C SER A 205 -3.35 -9.23 4.08
N LEU A 206 -4.27 -8.34 4.44
CA LEU A 206 -4.62 -7.20 3.61
C LEU A 206 -3.63 -6.07 3.93
N PHE A 207 -3.02 -5.48 2.90
CA PHE A 207 -2.04 -4.41 3.05
C PHE A 207 -2.53 -3.11 2.43
N ILE A 208 -2.48 -2.02 3.21
CA ILE A 208 -2.72 -0.66 2.77
C ILE A 208 -1.44 0.18 2.93
N ASN A 209 -1.11 0.96 1.91
CA ASN A 209 -0.08 1.98 1.96
C ASN A 209 -0.67 3.32 1.51
N GLY A 210 -0.92 4.20 2.47
CA GLY A 210 -1.44 5.54 2.24
C GLY A 210 -0.34 6.58 2.25
N VAL A 211 -0.38 7.50 1.29
CA VAL A 211 0.51 8.67 1.22
C VAL A 211 -0.33 9.93 1.13
N THR A 212 -0.10 10.88 2.03
CA THR A 212 -0.83 12.15 2.10
C THR A 212 0.15 13.33 2.17
N ARG A 213 -0.25 14.51 1.69
CA ARG A 213 0.48 15.76 1.99
C ARG A 213 -0.02 16.38 3.28
N LEU A 214 0.93 16.71 4.14
CA LEU A 214 0.75 17.00 5.58
C LEU A 214 0.08 18.32 5.94
N GLN A 215 0.05 19.28 5.03
CA GLN A 215 -0.21 20.66 5.44
C GLN A 215 -1.69 20.95 5.74
N THR A 216 -2.61 20.02 5.48
CA THR A 216 -4.05 20.34 5.49
C THR A 216 -5.00 19.22 5.94
N ARG A 217 -4.57 18.05 6.44
CA ARG A 217 -5.48 16.89 6.53
C ARG A 217 -5.37 15.93 7.73
N PRO A 218 -6.47 15.18 8.01
CA PRO A 218 -6.57 14.15 9.06
C PRO A 218 -5.44 13.13 9.04
N GLU A 219 -5.21 12.50 10.21
CA GLU A 219 -4.20 11.46 10.42
C GLU A 219 -4.24 10.43 9.29
N ALA A 220 -3.10 10.19 8.64
CA ALA A 220 -3.03 9.41 7.41
C ALA A 220 -3.57 7.99 7.59
N CYS A 221 -3.43 7.45 8.81
CA CYS A 221 -3.98 6.15 9.16
C CYS A 221 -5.50 6.13 9.24
N SER A 222 -6.18 7.23 9.58
CA SER A 222 -7.65 7.27 9.57
C SER A 222 -8.19 6.99 8.17
N VAL A 223 -7.60 7.60 7.14
CA VAL A 223 -8.03 7.37 5.75
C VAL A 223 -7.62 5.96 5.30
N ALA A 224 -6.43 5.48 5.67
CA ALA A 224 -6.01 4.11 5.36
C ALA A 224 -6.95 3.06 5.98
N THR A 225 -7.46 3.31 7.19
CA THR A 225 -8.44 2.45 7.87
C THR A 225 -9.77 2.38 7.11
N GLU A 226 -10.33 3.50 6.65
CA GLU A 226 -11.58 3.48 5.84
C GLU A 226 -11.43 2.64 4.56
N PHE A 227 -10.25 2.73 3.92
CA PHE A 227 -9.91 1.89 2.76
C PHE A 227 -9.79 0.42 3.15
N ALA A 228 -9.16 0.11 4.29
CA ALA A 228 -9.01 -1.25 4.78
C ALA A 228 -10.37 -1.88 5.12
N GLU A 229 -11.25 -1.16 5.82
CA GLU A 229 -12.61 -1.61 6.15
C GLU A 229 -13.38 -1.98 4.88
N THR A 230 -13.39 -1.06 3.90
CA THR A 230 -14.05 -1.27 2.61
C THR A 230 -13.49 -2.48 1.86
N ALA A 231 -12.17 -2.68 1.89
CA ALA A 231 -11.53 -3.82 1.26
C ALA A 231 -11.88 -5.13 1.97
N VAL A 232 -11.84 -5.18 3.31
CA VAL A 232 -12.21 -6.36 4.10
C VAL A 232 -13.65 -6.80 3.84
N GLU A 233 -14.58 -5.86 3.74
CA GLU A 233 -15.99 -6.13 3.42
C GLU A 233 -16.16 -6.88 2.09
N ASN A 234 -15.34 -6.55 1.09
CA ASN A 234 -15.41 -7.14 -0.25
C ASN A 234 -14.63 -8.44 -0.40
N LEU A 235 -13.70 -8.76 0.52
CA LEU A 235 -12.96 -10.00 0.45
C LEU A 235 -13.90 -11.21 0.67
N PRO A 236 -13.82 -12.26 -0.16
CA PRO A 236 -14.59 -13.48 0.04
C PRO A 236 -14.20 -14.16 1.35
N ASN A 237 -15.13 -14.86 2.00
CA ASN A 237 -14.77 -15.76 3.10
C ASN A 237 -14.13 -17.04 2.53
N THR A 238 -13.23 -17.66 3.31
CA THR A 238 -12.66 -18.99 3.02
C THR A 238 -13.39 -20.09 3.77
#